data_AF-A0AAV7KK55-F1
#
_entry.id   AF-A0AAV7KK55-F1
#
_cell.length_a   1.000
_cell.length_b   1.000
_cell.length_c   1.000
_cell.angle_alpha   90.00
_cell.angle_beta   90.00
_cell.angle_gamma   90.00
#
_symmetry.space_group_name_H-M   'P 1'
#
loop_
_entity.id
_entity.type
_entity.pdbx_description
1 polymer ?
#
loop_
_entity_poly.entity_id
_entity_poly.type
_entity_poly.pdbx_seq_one_letter_code
_entity_poly.pdbx_strand_id
1 'polypeptide(L)'
;MSTLPSPSNEDCPLRFQIADDLDGSGKHTVYNQPNTNMSTKSVILFCFKAIHIVNSSGKEPWKNNCPNSPFSQRPIFLLAATDNHDNIRQIMKDIINPETDQMRDQGFYFADDKHIFVDVVQSMFDGKMASILSGAGGSSCQLCTATQKELKDRESILLGYPINRNISDAIQLFGELEDIDDFFSLPKNQRFNLTHQPLSTIDILPASPLHSYTCIFRWLNLLVYHLNCNKLTWSPSSKEIKDSMMDMRTIVQGVTSLR
;
A
#
# COMPACT_ATOMS: atom_id res chain seq x y z
N MET A 1 26.01 50.38 -17.32
CA MET A 1 25.71 49.02 -17.80
C MET A 1 26.05 48.06 -16.66
N SER A 2 25.05 47.64 -15.87
CA SER A 2 25.26 46.66 -14.80
C SER A 2 25.25 45.27 -15.43
N THR A 3 26.36 44.57 -15.34
CA THR A 3 26.45 43.14 -15.66
C THR A 3 25.57 42.38 -14.68
N LEU A 4 24.52 41.74 -15.18
CA LEU A 4 23.75 40.75 -14.43
C LEU A 4 24.72 39.65 -13.94
N PRO A 5 24.63 39.22 -12.67
CA PRO A 5 25.46 38.12 -12.19
C PRO A 5 25.14 36.86 -12.99
N SER A 6 26.17 36.20 -13.48
CA SER A 6 26.07 34.87 -14.08
C SER A 6 25.45 33.93 -13.05
N PRO A 7 24.42 33.12 -13.40
CA PRO A 7 23.85 32.16 -12.48
C PRO A 7 24.96 31.22 -12.01
N SER A 8 25.19 31.17 -10.71
CA SER A 8 26.09 30.22 -10.08
C SER A 8 25.62 28.80 -10.41
N ASN A 9 26.55 27.87 -10.61
CA ASN A 9 26.32 26.44 -10.87
C ASN A 9 25.55 25.68 -9.76
N GLU A 10 24.85 26.36 -8.84
CA GLU A 10 24.18 25.79 -7.66
C GLU A 10 22.64 25.79 -7.74
N ASP A 11 22.02 26.36 -8.78
CA ASP A 11 20.55 26.32 -8.99
C ASP A 11 20.09 24.98 -9.61
N CYS A 12 20.56 23.88 -9.02
CA CYS A 12 20.13 22.55 -9.44
C CYS A 12 18.89 22.14 -8.63
N PRO A 13 17.78 21.79 -9.30
CA PRO A 13 16.55 21.42 -8.60
C PRO A 13 16.81 20.21 -7.70
N LEU A 14 16.24 20.28 -6.49
CA LEU A 14 16.29 19.18 -5.52
C LEU A 14 15.09 18.26 -5.76
N ARG A 15 15.32 16.96 -5.67
CA ARG A 15 14.27 15.94 -5.63
C ARG A 15 14.12 15.41 -4.23
N PHE A 16 12.96 15.65 -3.64
CA PHE A 16 12.59 15.20 -2.32
C PHE A 16 11.73 13.95 -2.43
N GLN A 17 12.26 12.80 -2.01
CA GLN A 17 11.50 11.57 -2.03
C GLN A 17 10.72 11.40 -0.73
N ILE A 18 9.43 11.13 -0.84
CA ILE A 18 8.56 10.78 0.28
C ILE A 18 7.92 9.40 0.04
N ALA A 19 7.52 8.73 1.11
CA ALA A 19 6.55 7.64 1.02
C ALA A 19 5.27 8.07 1.74
N ASP A 20 4.14 7.83 1.10
CA ASP A 20 2.82 8.10 1.66
C ASP A 20 2.17 6.82 2.20
N ASP A 21 1.18 7.03 3.06
CA ASP A 21 0.42 5.98 3.72
C ASP A 21 -1.02 6.45 3.90
N LEU A 22 -1.97 5.56 3.61
CA LEU A 22 -3.40 5.77 3.79
C LEU A 22 -3.94 4.52 4.44
N ASP A 23 -4.40 4.65 5.68
CA ASP A 23 -4.90 3.51 6.44
C ASP A 23 -6.27 3.82 7.08
N GLY A 24 -7.11 2.79 7.09
CA GLY A 24 -8.41 2.79 7.71
C GLY A 24 -8.36 2.11 9.07
N SER A 25 -8.73 2.82 10.13
CA SER A 25 -8.83 2.24 11.47
C SER A 25 -10.27 2.23 11.96
N GLY A 26 -10.65 1.16 12.66
CA GLY A 26 -12.02 0.91 13.07
C GLY A 26 -12.14 0.54 14.54
N LYS A 27 -13.39 0.52 15.04
CA LYS A 27 -13.74 0.22 16.45
C LYS A 27 -13.27 1.30 17.43
N HIS A 28 -13.21 2.54 16.96
CA HIS A 28 -12.98 3.69 17.83
C HIS A 28 -14.21 4.00 18.68
N THR A 29 -13.97 4.64 19.83
CA THR A 29 -15.01 5.12 20.73
C THR A 29 -15.89 6.14 20.02
N VAL A 30 -17.21 5.96 20.12
CA VAL A 30 -18.19 6.95 19.65
C VAL A 30 -18.49 7.92 20.77
N TYR A 31 -18.24 9.19 20.53
CA TYR A 31 -18.50 10.27 21.48
C TYR A 31 -19.90 10.85 21.25
N ASN A 32 -20.61 11.17 22.32
CA ASN A 32 -21.88 11.90 22.24
C ASN A 32 -21.59 13.36 21.87
N GLN A 33 -21.67 13.69 20.58
CA GLN A 33 -21.47 15.04 20.08
C GLN A 33 -22.82 15.73 19.85
N PRO A 34 -23.05 16.94 20.40
CA PRO A 34 -24.22 17.71 20.05
C PRO A 34 -24.13 18.17 18.60
N ASN A 35 -25.18 17.90 17.82
CA ASN A 35 -25.39 18.40 16.45
C ASN A 35 -24.52 17.81 15.33
N THR A 36 -23.95 16.61 15.47
CA THR A 36 -23.30 15.91 14.35
C THR A 36 -23.81 14.47 14.22
N ASN A 37 -24.23 14.08 13.02
CA ASN A 37 -24.50 12.67 12.66
C ASN A 37 -23.20 11.92 12.30
N MET A 38 -22.05 12.43 12.73
CA MET A 38 -20.74 11.92 12.33
C MET A 38 -20.36 10.73 13.20
N SER A 39 -20.23 9.55 12.59
CA SER A 39 -19.75 8.37 13.30
C SER A 39 -18.23 8.38 13.37
N THR A 40 -17.68 8.47 14.57
CA THR A 40 -16.22 8.35 14.82
C THR A 40 -15.76 6.90 14.91
N LYS A 41 -16.64 5.91 14.69
CA LYS A 41 -16.33 4.47 14.82
C LYS A 41 -15.22 4.00 13.89
N SER A 42 -15.09 4.65 12.73
CA SER A 42 -14.02 4.40 11.76
C SER A 42 -13.39 5.73 11.37
N VAL A 43 -12.08 5.71 11.15
CA VAL A 43 -11.32 6.86 10.67
C VAL A 43 -10.40 6.44 9.54
N ILE A 44 -10.07 7.38 8.67
CA ILE A 44 -9.03 7.26 7.65
C ILE A 44 -7.94 8.27 7.98
N LEU A 45 -6.70 7.82 8.07
CA LEU A 45 -5.53 8.65 8.31
C LEU A 45 -4.65 8.63 7.06
N PHE A 46 -4.28 9.81 6.57
CA PHE A 46 -3.24 9.96 5.55
C PHE A 46 -2.00 10.57 6.17
N CYS A 47 -0.87 9.91 5.96
CA CYS A 47 0.45 10.31 6.43
C CYS A 47 1.44 10.28 5.29
N PHE A 48 2.55 10.99 5.46
CA PHE A 48 3.75 10.75 4.67
C PHE A 48 4.98 10.74 5.55
N LYS A 49 6.07 10.20 5.02
CA LYS A 49 7.40 10.28 5.61
C LYS A 49 8.41 10.75 4.57
N ALA A 50 9.35 11.55 5.03
CA ALA A 50 10.53 11.92 4.28
C ALA A 50 11.50 10.72 4.19
N ILE A 51 11.98 10.39 2.98
CA ILE A 51 12.97 9.33 2.76
C ILE A 51 14.36 9.94 2.61
N HIS A 52 14.56 10.73 1.57
CA HIS A 52 15.81 11.44 1.30
C HIS A 52 15.60 12.63 0.37
N ILE A 53 16.65 13.44 0.23
CA ILE A 53 16.73 14.49 -0.78
C ILE A 53 17.93 14.17 -1.67
N VAL A 54 17.75 14.28 -2.98
CA VAL A 54 18.79 14.06 -3.99
C VAL A 54 18.88 15.32 -4.86
N ASN A 55 20.09 15.75 -5.22
CA ASN A 55 20.28 16.85 -6.16
C ASN A 55 20.39 16.35 -7.61
N SER A 56 20.48 17.26 -8.58
CA SER A 56 20.65 16.91 -10.00
C SER A 56 21.89 16.04 -10.31
N SER A 57 22.93 16.10 -9.47
CA SER A 57 24.15 15.30 -9.63
C SER A 57 24.06 13.91 -8.98
N GLY A 58 22.91 13.54 -8.42
CA GLY A 58 22.70 12.26 -7.74
C GLY A 58 23.29 12.19 -6.33
N LYS A 59 23.81 13.30 -5.80
CA LYS A 59 24.28 13.38 -4.40
C LYS A 59 23.08 13.47 -3.48
N GLU A 60 23.15 12.73 -2.37
CA GLU A 60 22.13 12.70 -1.32
C GLU A 60 22.54 13.62 -0.14
N PRO A 61 22.19 14.92 -0.14
CA PRO A 61 22.51 15.83 0.96
C PRO A 61 21.83 15.46 2.28
N TRP A 62 20.72 14.73 2.23
CA TRP A 62 19.99 14.34 3.43
C TRP A 62 19.27 13.01 3.23
N LYS A 63 19.27 12.19 4.28
CA LYS A 63 18.53 10.94 4.37
C LYS A 63 17.94 10.75 5.76
N ASN A 64 16.74 10.20 5.80
CA ASN A 64 16.13 9.77 7.04
C ASN A 64 16.80 8.48 7.54
N ASN A 65 17.43 8.56 8.71
CA ASN A 65 18.10 7.41 9.33
C ASN A 65 17.11 6.39 9.93
N CYS A 66 15.87 6.81 10.20
CA CYS A 66 14.85 6.00 10.84
C CYS A 66 13.50 6.10 10.10
N PRO A 67 13.42 5.71 8.81
CA PRO A 67 12.24 5.93 7.97
C PRO A 67 11.02 5.08 8.39
N ASN A 68 11.18 4.10 9.26
CA ASN A 68 10.07 3.30 9.78
C ASN A 68 9.69 3.66 11.22
N SER A 69 10.28 4.73 11.77
CA SER A 69 9.90 5.24 13.09
C SER A 69 8.56 5.98 13.02
N PRO A 70 7.65 5.79 13.99
CA PRO A 70 6.43 6.60 14.07
C PRO A 70 6.73 8.10 14.17
N PHE A 71 7.88 8.49 14.74
CA PHE A 71 8.31 9.89 14.83
C PHE A 71 8.71 10.50 13.48
N SER A 72 8.91 9.68 12.45
CA SER A 72 9.20 10.13 11.08
C SER A 72 7.95 10.38 10.24
N GLN A 73 6.79 9.92 10.72
CA GLN A 73 5.50 10.12 10.05
C GLN A 73 5.00 11.54 10.27
N ARG A 74 4.36 12.10 9.24
CA ARG A 74 3.74 13.41 9.24
C ARG A 74 2.28 13.23 8.83
N PRO A 75 1.31 13.38 9.76
CA PRO A 75 -0.09 13.30 9.41
C PRO A 75 -0.47 14.54 8.58
N ILE A 76 -1.22 14.32 7.50
CA ILE A 76 -1.79 15.39 6.69
C ILE A 76 -3.25 15.61 7.11
N PHE A 77 -4.05 14.55 7.12
CA PHE A 77 -5.46 14.63 7.52
C PHE A 77 -5.95 13.37 8.24
N LEU A 78 -7.02 13.54 9.00
CA LEU A 78 -7.77 12.47 9.65
C LEU A 78 -9.27 12.68 9.36
N LEU A 79 -9.92 11.70 8.76
CA LEU A 79 -11.32 11.77 8.35
C LEU A 79 -12.15 10.72 9.10
N ALA A 80 -13.32 11.09 9.62
CA ALA A 80 -14.26 10.16 10.22
C ALA A 80 -15.06 9.43 9.10
N ALA A 81 -14.45 8.41 8.53
CA ALA A 81 -14.97 7.66 7.40
C ALA A 81 -14.53 6.19 7.46
N THR A 82 -15.24 5.32 6.75
CA THR A 82 -14.82 3.94 6.51
C THR A 82 -14.00 3.88 5.22
N ASP A 83 -12.98 3.05 5.19
CA ASP A 83 -12.08 2.77 4.06
C ASP A 83 -12.75 1.92 2.96
N ASN A 84 -13.92 2.38 2.49
CA ASN A 84 -14.60 1.81 1.34
C ASN A 84 -14.13 2.49 0.03
N HIS A 85 -14.40 1.84 -1.10
CA HIS A 85 -13.94 2.30 -2.40
C HIS A 85 -14.38 3.75 -2.72
N ASP A 86 -15.63 4.11 -2.41
CA ASP A 86 -16.16 5.44 -2.75
C ASP A 86 -15.50 6.57 -1.97
N ASN A 87 -15.30 6.37 -0.66
CA ASN A 87 -14.59 7.33 0.19
C ASN A 87 -13.13 7.47 -0.24
N ILE A 88 -12.45 6.36 -0.51
CA ILE A 88 -11.04 6.38 -0.96
C ILE A 88 -10.94 7.03 -2.34
N ARG A 89 -11.86 6.72 -3.26
CA ARG A 89 -11.93 7.37 -4.58
C ARG A 89 -12.04 8.88 -4.46
N GLN A 90 -12.92 9.36 -3.58
CA GLN A 90 -13.09 10.79 -3.37
C GLN A 90 -11.82 11.43 -2.79
N ILE A 91 -11.21 10.81 -1.77
CA ILE A 91 -9.96 11.29 -1.17
C ILE A 91 -8.83 11.34 -2.21
N MET A 92 -8.65 10.29 -3.00
CA MET A 92 -7.59 10.23 -4.02
C MET A 92 -7.82 11.28 -5.10
N LYS A 93 -9.05 11.39 -5.60
CA LYS A 93 -9.38 12.31 -6.70
C LYS A 93 -9.33 13.78 -6.29
N ASP A 94 -9.90 14.10 -5.13
CA ASP A 94 -10.15 15.50 -4.75
C ASP A 94 -8.99 16.08 -3.92
N ILE A 95 -8.15 15.24 -3.30
CA ILE A 95 -7.10 15.67 -2.38
C ILE A 95 -5.72 15.15 -2.81
N ILE A 96 -5.51 13.83 -2.87
CA ILE A 96 -4.15 13.27 -2.95
C ILE A 96 -3.53 13.40 -4.34
N ASN A 97 -4.22 12.99 -5.41
CA ASN A 97 -3.66 12.99 -6.76
C ASN A 97 -3.36 14.40 -7.25
N PRO A 98 -4.26 15.40 -7.13
CA PRO A 98 -3.97 16.76 -7.61
C PRO A 98 -2.72 17.36 -6.95
N GLU A 99 -2.60 17.23 -5.63
CA GLU A 99 -1.46 17.74 -4.87
C GLU A 99 -0.17 16.98 -5.20
N THR A 100 -0.25 15.66 -5.29
CA THR A 100 0.90 14.82 -5.64
C THR A 100 1.41 15.10 -7.06
N ASP A 101 0.50 15.18 -8.04
CA ASP A 101 0.84 15.48 -9.42
C ASP A 101 1.41 16.90 -9.54
N GLN A 102 0.84 17.88 -8.83
CA GLN A 102 1.36 19.25 -8.79
C GLN A 102 2.79 19.30 -8.18
N MET A 103 3.02 18.64 -7.04
CA MET A 103 4.34 18.62 -6.40
C MET A 103 5.38 17.85 -7.22
N ARG A 104 4.97 16.83 -7.98
CA ARG A 104 5.85 16.06 -8.87
C ARG A 104 6.20 16.83 -10.14
N ASP A 105 5.21 17.45 -10.78
CA ASP A 105 5.37 18.01 -12.12
C ASP A 105 5.80 19.48 -12.09
N GLN A 106 5.35 20.25 -11.09
CA GLN A 106 5.65 21.68 -10.95
C GLN A 106 6.62 21.98 -9.80
N GLY A 107 6.67 21.11 -8.78
CA GLY A 107 7.45 21.36 -7.57
C GLY A 107 6.97 22.58 -6.79
N PHE A 108 7.80 23.04 -5.85
CA PHE A 108 7.56 24.25 -5.06
C PHE A 108 8.87 24.94 -4.71
N TYR A 109 8.81 26.25 -4.42
CA TYR A 109 9.97 27.02 -3.96
C TYR A 109 10.05 27.03 -2.44
N PHE A 110 11.22 26.73 -1.90
CA PHE A 110 11.55 26.87 -0.49
C PHE A 110 12.58 27.99 -0.32
N ALA A 111 12.32 28.89 0.64
CA ALA A 111 13.20 30.02 0.96
C ALA A 111 13.56 30.94 -0.23
N ASP A 112 12.64 31.06 -1.19
CA ASP A 112 12.71 31.91 -2.41
C ASP A 112 13.84 31.59 -3.41
N ASP A 113 14.71 30.62 -3.12
CA ASP A 113 15.87 30.28 -3.96
C ASP A 113 15.90 28.81 -4.42
N LYS A 114 15.26 27.90 -3.68
CA LYS A 114 15.36 26.45 -3.96
C LYS A 114 14.08 25.89 -4.53
N HIS A 115 14.14 25.47 -5.79
CA HIS A 115 13.07 24.71 -6.43
C HIS A 115 13.18 23.23 -6.07
N ILE A 116 12.12 22.70 -5.45
CA ILE A 116 12.04 21.33 -4.95
C ILE A 116 10.92 20.60 -5.69
N PHE A 117 11.24 19.46 -6.28
CA PHE A 117 10.28 18.51 -6.84
C PHE A 117 10.08 17.36 -5.86
N VAL A 118 8.88 16.82 -5.78
CA VAL A 118 8.57 15.71 -4.86
C VAL A 118 8.34 14.43 -5.65
N ASP A 119 9.10 13.39 -5.30
CA ASP A 119 8.90 12.05 -5.82
C ASP A 119 8.18 11.21 -4.74
N VAL A 120 6.94 10.80 -5.01
CA VAL A 120 6.12 10.03 -4.06
C VAL A 120 6.26 8.54 -4.33
N VAL A 121 6.54 7.77 -3.28
CA VAL A 121 6.66 6.30 -3.31
C VAL A 121 5.51 5.67 -2.54
N GLN A 122 4.57 5.12 -3.29
CA GLN A 122 3.35 4.49 -2.80
C GLN A 122 3.60 3.07 -2.26
N SER A 123 4.28 2.98 -1.12
CA SER A 123 4.79 1.70 -0.59
C SER A 123 4.22 1.27 0.76
N MET A 124 3.56 2.16 1.51
CA MET A 124 3.15 1.83 2.88
C MET A 124 1.74 1.24 2.96
N PHE A 125 1.06 1.06 1.84
CA PHE A 125 -0.28 0.50 1.79
C PHE A 125 -0.30 -1.00 2.11
N ASP A 126 -1.26 -1.40 2.94
CA ASP A 126 -1.57 -2.80 3.14
C ASP A 126 -2.19 -3.42 1.86
N GLY A 127 -2.36 -4.75 1.84
CA GLY A 127 -2.91 -5.43 0.67
C GLY A 127 -4.36 -5.02 0.35
N LYS A 128 -5.15 -4.59 1.34
CA LYS A 128 -6.53 -4.16 1.12
C LYS A 128 -6.53 -2.80 0.43
N MET A 129 -5.80 -1.83 0.97
CA MET A 129 -5.69 -0.49 0.41
C MET A 129 -5.03 -0.53 -0.97
N ALA A 130 -3.94 -1.28 -1.13
CA ALA A 130 -3.32 -1.47 -2.44
C ALA A 130 -4.29 -2.08 -3.47
N SER A 131 -5.21 -2.95 -3.05
CA SER A 131 -6.24 -3.51 -3.95
C SER A 131 -7.26 -2.47 -4.39
N ILE A 132 -7.65 -1.59 -3.47
CA ILE A 132 -8.57 -0.47 -3.74
C ILE A 132 -7.90 0.52 -4.68
N LEU A 133 -6.67 0.94 -4.36
CA LEU A 133 -5.94 1.95 -5.12
C LEU A 133 -5.54 1.47 -6.53
N SER A 134 -5.15 0.21 -6.67
CA SER A 134 -4.78 -0.37 -7.99
C SER A 134 -5.98 -0.80 -8.82
N GLY A 135 -7.18 -0.88 -8.23
CA GLY A 135 -8.33 -1.52 -8.86
C GLY A 135 -8.19 -3.04 -9.05
N ALA A 136 -7.08 -3.65 -8.61
CA ALA A 136 -6.71 -5.03 -8.92
C ALA A 136 -7.12 -6.05 -7.85
N GLY A 137 -8.20 -5.81 -7.10
CA GLY A 137 -8.63 -6.62 -5.96
C GLY A 137 -9.03 -8.07 -6.27
N GLY A 138 -9.22 -8.43 -7.55
CA GLY A 138 -9.41 -9.82 -7.97
C GLY A 138 -8.11 -10.60 -8.13
N SER A 139 -6.96 -9.91 -8.10
CA SER A 139 -5.68 -10.49 -8.47
C SER A 139 -5.09 -11.32 -7.35
N SER A 140 -4.26 -12.29 -7.73
CA SER A 140 -3.58 -13.14 -6.75
C SER A 140 -2.27 -12.54 -6.25
N CYS A 141 -1.69 -11.64 -7.04
CA CYS A 141 -0.57 -10.79 -6.67
C CYS A 141 -0.86 -9.37 -7.16
N GLN A 142 -0.42 -8.35 -6.42
CA GLN A 142 -0.57 -6.94 -6.80
C GLN A 142 0.63 -6.42 -7.61
N LEU A 143 1.78 -7.11 -7.50
CA LEU A 143 3.04 -6.72 -8.12
C LEU A 143 3.30 -7.41 -9.46
N CYS A 144 2.65 -8.55 -9.71
CA CYS A 144 2.86 -9.34 -10.92
C CYS A 144 1.55 -9.80 -11.56
N THR A 145 1.65 -10.23 -12.82
CA THR A 145 0.52 -10.76 -13.60
C THR A 145 0.30 -12.27 -13.46
N ALA A 146 1.05 -12.94 -12.57
CA ALA A 146 0.96 -14.39 -12.40
C ALA A 146 -0.44 -14.82 -11.93
N THR A 147 -0.95 -15.87 -12.56
CA THR A 147 -2.22 -16.51 -12.23
C THR A 147 -2.11 -17.35 -10.95
N GLN A 148 -3.25 -17.68 -10.31
CA GLN A 148 -3.26 -18.60 -9.17
C GLN A 148 -2.63 -19.96 -9.47
N LYS A 149 -2.69 -20.41 -10.73
CA LYS A 149 -2.11 -21.68 -11.14
C LYS A 149 -0.59 -21.58 -11.13
N GLU A 150 -0.03 -20.53 -11.73
CA GLU A 150 1.42 -20.27 -11.75
C GLU A 150 1.97 -20.04 -10.35
N LEU A 151 1.23 -19.35 -9.47
CA LEU A 151 1.64 -19.15 -8.08
C LEU A 151 1.77 -20.44 -7.26
N LYS A 152 1.18 -21.54 -7.73
CA LYS A 152 1.24 -22.87 -7.11
C LYS A 152 2.17 -23.83 -7.86
N ASP A 153 2.67 -23.41 -9.02
CA ASP A 153 3.54 -24.22 -9.86
C ASP A 153 4.98 -24.17 -9.34
N ARG A 154 5.61 -25.33 -9.19
CA ARG A 154 6.94 -25.44 -8.58
C ARG A 154 8.01 -24.78 -9.45
N GLU A 155 7.95 -24.93 -10.76
CA GLU A 155 8.93 -24.35 -11.68
C GLU A 155 8.83 -22.83 -11.66
N SER A 156 7.61 -22.30 -11.72
CA SER A 156 7.32 -20.87 -11.61
C SER A 156 7.83 -20.28 -10.28
N ILE A 157 7.65 -20.98 -9.17
CA ILE A 157 8.21 -20.56 -7.86
C ILE A 157 9.74 -20.49 -7.90
N LEU A 158 10.40 -21.46 -8.53
CA LEU A 158 11.87 -21.50 -8.62
C LEU A 158 12.43 -20.42 -9.54
N LEU A 159 11.73 -20.08 -10.61
CA LEU A 159 12.08 -18.98 -11.51
C LEU A 159 11.82 -17.60 -10.89
N GLY A 160 10.92 -17.55 -9.91
CA GLY A 160 10.45 -16.30 -9.31
C GLY A 160 9.40 -15.61 -10.19
N TYR A 161 8.86 -14.50 -9.68
CA TYR A 161 7.81 -13.74 -10.34
C TYR A 161 8.31 -12.33 -10.66
N PRO A 162 8.21 -11.86 -11.92
CA PRO A 162 8.62 -10.52 -12.27
C PRO A 162 7.66 -9.49 -11.65
N ILE A 163 8.19 -8.38 -11.12
CA ILE A 163 7.38 -7.21 -10.75
C ILE A 163 7.09 -6.45 -12.05
N ASN A 164 6.02 -6.86 -12.74
CA ASN A 164 5.69 -6.39 -14.08
C ASN A 164 4.32 -5.72 -14.17
N ARG A 165 3.63 -5.55 -13.04
CA ARG A 165 2.38 -4.80 -13.00
C ARG A 165 2.67 -3.35 -12.66
N ASN A 166 2.19 -2.44 -13.49
CA ASN A 166 2.25 -1.00 -13.26
C ASN A 166 0.83 -0.40 -13.38
N ILE A 167 0.64 0.78 -12.79
CA ILE A 167 -0.65 1.46 -12.70
C ILE A 167 -1.10 1.98 -14.08
N SER A 168 -0.16 2.37 -14.94
CA SER A 168 -0.46 2.92 -16.27
C SER A 168 -1.13 1.87 -17.15
N ASP A 169 -0.59 0.65 -17.19
CA ASP A 169 -1.17 -0.48 -17.92
C ASP A 169 -2.55 -0.84 -17.37
N ALA A 170 -2.73 -0.75 -16.04
CA ALA A 170 -4.02 -0.99 -15.41
C ALA A 170 -5.07 0.05 -15.80
N ILE A 171 -4.68 1.34 -15.87
CA ILE A 171 -5.56 2.43 -16.32
C ILE A 171 -5.92 2.26 -17.79
N GLN A 172 -4.93 1.97 -18.65
CA GLN A 172 -5.16 1.74 -20.07
C GLN A 172 -6.11 0.56 -20.28
N LEU A 173 -5.81 -0.58 -19.66
CA LEU A 173 -6.65 -1.78 -19.75
C LEU A 173 -8.07 -1.53 -19.25
N PHE A 174 -8.24 -0.76 -18.18
CA PHE A 174 -9.57 -0.40 -17.70
C PHE A 174 -10.34 0.40 -18.76
N GLY A 175 -9.71 1.40 -19.38
CA GLY A 175 -10.32 2.18 -20.45
C GLY A 175 -10.72 1.34 -21.67
N GLU A 176 -9.86 0.41 -22.09
CA GLU A 176 -10.14 -0.51 -23.20
C GLU A 176 -11.33 -1.46 -22.92
N LEU A 177 -11.54 -1.82 -21.65
CA LEU A 177 -12.58 -2.75 -21.24
C LEU A 177 -13.88 -2.06 -20.80
N GLU A 178 -13.84 -0.78 -20.40
CA GLU A 178 -15.02 -0.01 -20.00
C GLU A 178 -15.96 0.27 -21.19
N ASP A 179 -15.40 0.35 -22.40
CA ASP A 179 -16.15 0.49 -23.65
C ASP A 179 -16.92 -0.79 -24.05
N ILE A 180 -16.68 -1.91 -23.37
CA ILE A 180 -17.44 -3.15 -23.55
C ILE A 180 -18.69 -3.06 -22.68
N ASP A 181 -19.87 -3.07 -23.33
CA ASP A 181 -21.15 -3.13 -22.64
C ASP A 181 -21.12 -4.20 -21.54
N ASP A 182 -21.35 -3.76 -20.30
CA ASP A 182 -21.34 -4.60 -19.10
C ASP A 182 -19.95 -5.14 -18.70
N PHE A 183 -18.92 -4.28 -18.58
CA PHE A 183 -17.61 -4.60 -17.99
C PHE A 183 -17.69 -5.51 -16.76
N PHE A 184 -18.64 -5.25 -15.85
CA PHE A 184 -18.77 -6.04 -14.63
C PHE A 184 -19.27 -7.46 -14.86
N SER A 185 -19.95 -7.73 -15.97
CA SER A 185 -20.33 -9.08 -16.40
C SER A 185 -19.17 -9.90 -17.00
N LEU A 186 -18.09 -9.24 -17.45
CA LEU A 186 -16.94 -9.95 -18.00
C LEU A 186 -16.33 -10.88 -16.94
N PRO A 187 -15.99 -12.14 -17.28
CA PRO A 187 -15.22 -13.02 -16.42
C PRO A 187 -13.95 -12.35 -15.89
N LYS A 188 -13.60 -12.57 -14.61
CA LYS A 188 -12.45 -11.91 -13.95
C LYS A 188 -11.13 -12.10 -14.69
N ASN A 189 -10.92 -13.27 -15.29
CA ASN A 189 -9.75 -13.57 -16.10
C ASN A 189 -9.67 -12.72 -17.38
N GLN A 190 -10.81 -12.34 -17.99
CA GLN A 190 -10.84 -11.46 -19.17
C GLN A 190 -10.58 -10.00 -18.80
N ARG A 191 -10.82 -9.62 -17.54
CA ARG A 191 -10.48 -8.31 -16.99
C ARG A 191 -9.08 -8.23 -16.39
N PHE A 192 -8.25 -9.26 -16.59
CA PHE A 192 -6.96 -9.41 -15.89
C PHE A 192 -7.04 -9.17 -14.38
N ASN A 193 -8.19 -9.56 -13.80
CA ASN A 193 -8.56 -9.41 -12.40
C ASN A 193 -8.72 -7.97 -11.88
N LEU A 194 -8.88 -6.99 -12.79
CA LEU A 194 -9.40 -5.69 -12.43
C LEU A 194 -10.84 -5.81 -11.94
N THR A 195 -11.11 -5.19 -10.81
CA THR A 195 -12.43 -5.15 -10.17
C THR A 195 -13.02 -3.75 -10.18
N HIS A 196 -12.18 -2.72 -10.24
CA HIS A 196 -12.57 -1.31 -10.27
C HIS A 196 -11.56 -0.50 -11.09
N GLN A 197 -11.92 0.75 -11.39
CA GLN A 197 -10.99 1.72 -11.96
C GLN A 197 -9.82 1.95 -10.98
N PRO A 198 -8.55 1.90 -11.44
CA PRO A 198 -7.43 2.32 -10.62
C PRO A 198 -7.60 3.76 -10.12
N LEU A 199 -7.32 4.00 -8.85
CA LEU A 199 -7.48 5.31 -8.21
C LEU A 199 -6.16 6.07 -8.07
N SER A 200 -5.03 5.36 -8.03
CA SER A 200 -3.70 5.99 -7.99
C SER A 200 -3.22 6.34 -9.40
N THR A 201 -2.41 7.40 -9.49
CA THR A 201 -1.64 7.77 -10.69
C THR A 201 -0.18 7.28 -10.61
N ILE A 202 0.21 6.64 -9.51
CA ILE A 202 1.58 6.18 -9.22
C ILE A 202 1.58 4.68 -8.97
N ASP A 203 2.66 4.00 -9.35
CA ASP A 203 2.84 2.59 -9.07
C ASP A 203 2.80 2.30 -7.58
N ILE A 204 1.85 1.45 -7.20
CA ILE A 204 1.69 1.01 -5.83
C ILE A 204 2.62 -0.19 -5.63
N LEU A 205 3.62 -0.01 -4.79
CA LEU A 205 4.59 -1.04 -4.44
C LEU A 205 4.30 -1.49 -3.01
N PRO A 206 3.20 -2.24 -2.76
CA PRO A 206 2.83 -2.62 -1.41
C PRO A 206 3.99 -3.31 -0.72
N ALA A 207 4.62 -2.60 0.22
CA ALA A 207 5.59 -3.17 1.14
C ALA A 207 4.79 -3.87 2.24
N SER A 208 3.99 -4.85 1.84
CA SER A 208 3.54 -5.84 2.79
C SER A 208 4.82 -6.49 3.31
N PRO A 209 5.10 -6.54 4.62
CA PRO A 209 6.11 -7.46 5.14
C PRO A 209 5.61 -8.87 4.81
N LEU A 210 5.96 -9.31 3.60
CA LEU A 210 5.93 -10.66 3.10
C LEU A 210 4.69 -11.48 3.49
N HIS A 211 3.65 -11.45 2.66
CA HIS A 211 2.66 -12.53 2.63
C HIS A 211 3.31 -13.89 2.35
N SER A 212 4.39 -13.91 1.57
CA SER A 212 5.24 -15.10 1.41
C SER A 212 5.88 -15.53 2.74
N TYR A 213 6.36 -14.62 3.59
CA TYR A 213 6.86 -14.98 4.93
C TYR A 213 5.77 -15.27 5.92
N THR A 214 4.59 -14.63 5.91
CA THR A 214 3.50 -15.05 6.81
C THR A 214 2.92 -16.39 6.40
N CYS A 215 2.84 -16.71 5.10
CA CYS A 215 2.51 -18.05 4.62
C CYS A 215 3.62 -19.07 4.96
N ILE A 216 4.90 -18.72 4.78
CA ILE A 216 6.04 -19.58 5.12
C ILE A 216 6.17 -19.76 6.64
N PHE A 217 6.09 -18.71 7.45
CA PHE A 217 6.12 -18.79 8.91
C PHE A 217 4.88 -19.49 9.46
N ARG A 218 3.69 -19.30 8.87
CA ARG A 218 2.51 -20.10 9.21
C ARG A 218 2.75 -21.57 8.89
N TRP A 219 3.33 -21.87 7.72
CA TRP A 219 3.65 -23.25 7.32
C TRP A 219 4.74 -23.87 8.21
N LEU A 220 5.78 -23.11 8.55
CA LEU A 220 6.85 -23.52 9.47
C LEU A 220 6.33 -23.71 10.90
N ASN A 221 5.44 -22.84 11.39
CA ASN A 221 4.82 -22.99 12.71
C ASN A 221 3.91 -24.22 12.76
N LEU A 222 3.15 -24.49 11.69
CA LEU A 222 2.36 -25.72 11.56
C LEU A 222 3.28 -26.95 11.52
N LEU A 223 4.38 -26.90 10.77
CA LEU A 223 5.37 -27.97 10.70
C LEU A 223 5.98 -28.25 12.09
N VAL A 224 6.41 -27.21 12.82
CA VAL A 224 6.97 -27.32 14.17
C VAL A 224 5.95 -27.90 15.16
N TYR A 225 4.69 -27.44 15.10
CA TYR A 225 3.61 -28.01 15.90
C TYR A 225 3.42 -29.50 15.61
N HIS A 226 3.35 -29.89 14.33
CA HIS A 226 3.14 -31.28 13.94
C HIS A 226 4.32 -32.19 14.27
N LEU A 227 5.56 -31.70 14.14
CA LEU A 227 6.77 -32.39 14.58
C LEU A 227 6.75 -32.61 16.10
N ASN A 228 6.37 -31.60 16.88
CA ASN A 228 6.22 -31.74 18.33
C ASN A 228 5.08 -32.69 18.73
N CYS A 229 4.04 -32.81 17.90
CA CYS A 229 2.95 -33.76 18.08
C CYS A 229 3.19 -35.14 17.45
N ASN A 230 4.36 -35.40 16.86
CA ASN A 230 4.71 -36.65 16.17
C ASN A 230 3.74 -37.06 15.05
N LYS A 231 3.14 -36.09 14.35
CA LYS A 231 2.21 -36.33 13.23
C LYS A 231 2.88 -35.98 11.90
N LEU A 232 3.37 -36.99 11.18
CA LEU A 232 4.16 -36.81 9.93
C LEU A 232 3.33 -36.79 8.63
N THR A 233 2.02 -37.01 8.70
CA THR A 233 1.12 -37.02 7.54
C THR A 233 0.00 -36.00 7.70
N TRP A 234 -0.17 -35.11 6.71
CA TRP A 234 -1.20 -34.06 6.72
C TRP A 234 -1.84 -33.86 5.34
N SER A 235 -3.15 -33.68 5.34
CA SER A 235 -3.94 -33.17 4.22
C SER A 235 -4.99 -32.18 4.80
N PRO A 236 -4.90 -30.87 4.52
CA PRO A 236 -5.79 -29.90 5.15
C PRO A 236 -7.23 -30.07 4.67
N SER A 237 -8.17 -30.18 5.62
CA SER A 237 -9.58 -29.89 5.36
C SER A 237 -9.90 -28.45 5.78
N SER A 238 -10.77 -27.77 5.02
CA SER A 238 -11.15 -26.36 5.20
C SER A 238 -11.85 -26.06 6.54
N LYS A 239 -12.27 -27.10 7.26
CA LYS A 239 -12.98 -27.02 8.54
C LYS A 239 -12.02 -26.88 9.74
N GLU A 240 -10.86 -27.55 9.69
CA GLU A 240 -9.89 -27.57 10.80
C GLU A 240 -9.25 -26.20 11.09
N ILE A 241 -9.13 -25.34 10.06
CA ILE A 241 -8.54 -24.00 10.19
C ILE A 241 -9.39 -23.07 11.08
N LYS A 242 -10.72 -23.24 11.08
CA LYS A 242 -11.62 -22.39 11.88
C LYS A 242 -11.66 -22.80 13.35
N ASP A 243 -11.63 -24.10 13.63
CA ASP A 243 -11.76 -24.62 14.99
C ASP A 243 -10.46 -24.40 15.80
N SER A 244 -9.28 -24.42 15.17
CA SER A 244 -7.99 -24.15 15.84
C SER A 244 -7.76 -22.68 16.24
N MET A 245 -8.49 -21.72 15.68
CA MET A 245 -8.36 -20.30 16.06
C MET A 245 -9.03 -19.98 17.41
N MET A 246 -10.01 -20.78 17.84
CA MET A 246 -10.64 -20.60 19.16
C MET A 246 -9.75 -21.08 20.31
N ASP A 247 -8.86 -22.05 20.08
CA ASP A 247 -8.10 -22.71 21.14
C ASP A 247 -6.82 -21.95 21.56
N MET A 248 -6.31 -21.04 20.71
CA MET A 248 -5.13 -20.22 21.05
C MET A 248 -5.39 -19.20 22.17
N ARG A 249 -6.63 -18.77 22.40
CA ARG A 249 -6.96 -17.91 23.57
C ARG A 249 -6.77 -18.67 24.89
N THR A 250 -7.09 -19.96 24.91
CA THR A 250 -6.99 -20.82 26.09
C THR A 250 -5.52 -21.06 26.47
N ILE A 251 -4.63 -21.22 25.48
CA ILE A 251 -3.20 -21.42 25.71
C ILE A 251 -2.53 -20.15 26.24
N VAL A 252 -2.84 -18.97 25.69
CA VAL A 252 -2.26 -17.70 26.18
C VAL A 252 -2.72 -17.39 27.62
N GLN A 253 -3.97 -17.70 27.98
CA GLN A 253 -4.46 -17.50 29.35
C GLN A 253 -3.82 -18.47 30.35
N GLY A 254 -3.54 -19.72 29.95
CA GLY A 254 -2.87 -20.72 30.80
C GLY A 254 -1.39 -20.41 31.08
N VAL A 255 -0.69 -19.71 30.17
CA VAL A 255 0.72 -19.32 30.36
C VAL A 255 0.85 -18.11 31.29
N THR A 256 -0.15 -17.23 31.35
CA THR A 256 -0.16 -16.08 32.29
C THR A 256 -0.53 -16.46 33.72
N SER A 257 -1.16 -17.60 33.96
CA SER A 257 -1.49 -18.12 35.30
C SER A 257 -0.36 -18.93 35.96
N LEU A 258 0.80 -19.05 35.30
CA LEU A 258 2.00 -19.75 35.79
C LEU A 258 3.17 -18.79 36.10
N ARG A 259 2.86 -17.56 36.54
CA ARG A 259 3.80 -16.67 37.21
C ARG A 259 3.41 -16.47 38.66
#